data_AF-A0A9J9LC19-F1
#
_entry.id   AF-A0A9J9LC19-F1
#
_cell.length_a   1.000
_cell.length_b   1.000
_cell.length_c   1.000
_cell.angle_alpha   90.00
_cell.angle_beta   90.00
_cell.angle_gamma   90.00
#
_symmetry.space_group_name_H-M   'P 1'
#
loop_
_entity.id
_entity.type
_entity.pdbx_description
1 polymer ?
#
loop_
_entity_poly.entity_id
_entity_poly.type
_entity_poly.pdbx_seq_one_letter_code
_entity_poly.pdbx_strand_id
1 'polypeptide(L)'
;MRSGDIPFKFDLTALLARARRQVAGRVGEITLNLPFVSIAVSPKDRERTIAREVVLRLRDRRVLSAWECCDDCIDNALASLKDIRQLIVDKEVELGDLQDGPLFLLLDAMATGIRQFMTFEELLRRDSGAPPHPRFGEFHRPPDIRQAYFDGLEVLRGHLSRCLGQIALIAGMPAPADGIIENYQGPWQLEAYREPPKLAAPPRE
;
A
#
# COMPACT_ATOMS: atom_id res chain seq x y z
N MET A 1 -20.73 -3.97 9.77
CA MET A 1 -20.23 -2.81 10.55
C MET A 1 -18.76 -3.12 10.82
N ARG A 2 -17.82 -2.25 10.45
CA ARG A 2 -16.38 -2.51 10.67
C ARG A 2 -16.06 -2.37 12.14
N SER A 3 -15.26 -3.28 12.70
CA SER A 3 -14.89 -3.20 14.12
C SER A 3 -13.73 -2.23 14.36
N GLY A 4 -12.94 -1.95 13.31
CA GLY A 4 -11.72 -1.15 13.44
C GLY A 4 -10.52 -1.98 13.92
N ASP A 5 -10.66 -3.31 13.98
CA ASP A 5 -9.59 -4.22 14.34
C ASP A 5 -8.49 -4.23 13.28
N ILE A 6 -7.29 -4.62 13.70
CA ILE A 6 -6.11 -4.75 12.83
C ILE A 6 -5.76 -6.24 12.78
N PRO A 7 -6.29 -7.01 11.82
CA PRO A 7 -6.14 -8.47 11.81
C PRO A 7 -4.73 -8.93 11.42
N PHE A 8 -3.93 -8.05 10.81
CA PHE A 8 -2.52 -8.28 10.54
C PHE A 8 -1.76 -6.95 10.50
N LYS A 9 -0.44 -7.02 10.66
CA LYS A 9 0.44 -5.84 10.59
C LYS A 9 1.36 -5.90 9.38
N PHE A 10 1.54 -4.77 8.71
CA PHE A 10 2.47 -4.63 7.62
C PHE A 10 3.92 -4.70 8.10
N ASP A 11 4.72 -5.56 7.49
CA ASP A 11 6.17 -5.58 7.66
C ASP A 11 6.85 -4.78 6.55
N LEU A 12 7.26 -3.55 6.87
CA LEU A 12 8.00 -2.69 5.95
C LEU A 12 9.48 -2.56 6.34
N THR A 13 9.99 -3.44 7.20
CA THR A 13 11.30 -3.28 7.84
C THR A 13 12.43 -3.05 6.83
N ALA A 14 12.51 -3.89 5.80
CA ALA A 14 13.53 -3.78 4.76
C ALA A 14 13.39 -2.48 3.95
N LEU A 15 12.16 -2.08 3.62
CA LEU A 15 11.86 -0.86 2.88
C LEU A 15 12.25 0.38 3.68
N LEU A 16 11.88 0.44 4.96
CA LEU A 16 12.21 1.54 5.86
C LEU A 16 13.72 1.64 6.12
N ALA A 17 14.42 0.50 6.18
CA ALA A 17 15.88 0.50 6.26
C ALA A 17 16.53 1.12 5.02
N ARG A 18 16.02 0.82 3.82
CA ARG A 18 16.48 1.46 2.57
C ARG A 18 16.16 2.96 2.57
N ALA A 19 14.93 3.34 2.91
CA ALA A 19 14.50 4.73 3.00
C ALA A 19 15.41 5.56 3.93
N ARG A 20 15.72 5.04 5.13
CA ARG A 20 16.62 5.69 6.09
C ARG A 20 18.02 5.95 5.54
N ARG A 21 18.56 5.02 4.73
CA ARG A 21 19.87 5.22 4.07
C ARG A 21 19.86 6.37 3.06
N GLN A 22 18.71 6.70 2.49
CA GLN A 22 18.57 7.80 1.52
C GLN A 22 18.51 9.18 2.19
N VAL A 23 18.24 9.26 3.49
CA VAL A 23 18.09 10.51 4.26
C VAL A 23 19.43 11.11 4.68
N ALA A 24 20.47 10.31 4.85
CA ALA A 24 21.71 10.73 5.50
C ALA A 24 22.36 11.93 4.78
N GLY A 25 22.18 13.14 5.34
CA GLY A 25 22.84 14.38 4.94
C GLY A 25 22.31 15.05 3.67
N ARG A 26 21.12 14.69 3.15
CA ARG A 26 20.59 15.26 1.90
C ARG A 26 19.48 16.28 2.16
N VAL A 27 19.59 17.44 1.51
CA VAL A 27 18.50 18.41 1.37
C VAL A 27 17.68 17.99 0.15
N GLY A 28 16.38 17.76 0.34
CA GLY A 28 15.45 17.40 -0.72
C GLY A 28 14.44 18.53 -0.99
N GLU A 29 13.89 18.54 -2.20
CA GLU A 29 12.84 19.50 -2.62
C GLU A 29 11.50 19.24 -1.92
N ILE A 30 11.20 17.97 -1.63
CA ILE A 30 9.97 17.56 -0.95
C ILE A 30 10.27 16.59 0.18
N THR A 31 9.35 16.51 1.14
CA THR A 31 9.41 15.52 2.23
C THR A 31 8.36 14.44 2.00
N LEU A 32 8.80 13.19 1.89
CA LEU A 32 7.93 12.02 1.88
C LEU A 32 7.82 11.45 3.29
N ASN A 33 6.60 11.12 3.69
CA ASN A 33 6.31 10.52 4.97
C ASN A 33 5.95 9.05 4.78
N LEU A 34 6.72 8.18 5.41
CA LEU A 34 6.47 6.75 5.54
C LEU A 34 6.19 6.42 7.02
N PRO A 35 5.67 5.22 7.33
CA PRO A 35 5.57 4.78 8.72
C PRO A 35 6.95 4.90 9.41
N PHE A 36 6.97 5.58 10.55
CA PHE A 36 8.16 5.78 11.41
C PHE A 36 9.34 6.56 10.82
N VAL A 37 9.25 7.08 9.59
CA VAL A 37 10.35 7.84 8.97
C VAL A 37 9.82 8.90 8.00
N SER A 38 10.44 10.08 8.05
CA SER A 38 10.27 11.11 7.03
C SER A 38 11.58 11.28 6.28
N ILE A 39 11.51 11.37 4.96
CA ILE A 39 12.68 11.44 4.07
C ILE A 39 12.57 12.67 3.17
N ALA A 40 13.65 13.46 3.07
CA ALA A 40 13.74 14.55 2.11
C ALA A 40 14.29 14.00 0.78
N VAL A 41 13.58 14.27 -0.32
CA VAL A 41 13.92 13.73 -1.65
C VAL A 41 13.76 14.79 -2.74
N SER A 42 14.45 14.58 -3.87
CA SER A 42 14.32 15.40 -5.07
C SER A 42 14.01 14.48 -6.25
N PRO A 43 12.71 14.26 -6.58
CA PRO A 43 12.31 13.35 -7.66
C PRO A 43 12.73 13.88 -9.03
N LYS A 44 13.23 12.99 -9.88
CA LYS A 44 13.61 13.33 -11.27
C LYS A 44 12.37 13.56 -12.15
N ASP A 45 12.53 14.25 -13.27
CA ASP A 45 11.43 14.54 -14.21
C ASP A 45 10.69 13.29 -14.70
N ARG A 46 11.43 12.19 -14.91
CA ARG A 46 10.85 10.90 -15.27
C ARG A 46 9.94 10.36 -14.16
N GLU A 47 10.37 10.43 -12.90
CA GLU A 47 9.55 10.03 -11.76
C GLU A 47 8.32 10.93 -11.62
N ARG A 48 8.47 12.24 -11.80
CA ARG A 48 7.32 13.17 -11.77
C ARG A 48 6.29 12.82 -12.84
N THR A 49 6.74 12.47 -14.04
CA THR A 49 5.87 12.07 -15.16
C THR A 49 5.12 10.79 -14.86
N ILE A 50 5.84 9.75 -14.41
CA ILE A 50 5.23 8.46 -14.07
C ILE A 50 4.29 8.60 -12.85
N ALA A 51 4.67 9.40 -11.84
CA ALA A 51 3.85 9.66 -10.67
C ALA A 51 2.49 10.27 -11.04
N ARG A 52 2.46 11.24 -11.98
CA ARG A 52 1.19 11.80 -12.49
C ARG A 52 0.29 10.74 -13.09
N GLU A 53 0.87 9.87 -13.91
CA GLU A 53 0.12 8.78 -14.52
C GLU A 53 -0.42 7.80 -13.47
N VAL A 54 0.40 7.44 -12.48
CA VAL A 54 -0.02 6.59 -11.36
C VAL A 54 -1.19 7.22 -10.61
N VAL A 55 -1.10 8.51 -10.26
CA VAL A 55 -2.19 9.22 -9.55
C VAL A 55 -3.48 9.20 -10.36
N LEU A 56 -3.41 9.54 -11.65
CA LEU A 56 -4.58 9.58 -12.53
C LEU A 56 -5.21 8.19 -12.72
N ARG A 57 -4.40 7.14 -12.83
CA ARG A 57 -4.89 5.77 -13.04
C ARG A 57 -5.40 5.10 -11.76
N LEU A 58 -4.93 5.51 -10.59
CA LEU A 58 -5.27 4.89 -9.32
C LEU A 58 -6.42 5.56 -8.58
N ARG A 59 -6.60 6.89 -8.70
CA ARG A 59 -7.63 7.63 -7.95
C ARG A 59 -9.05 7.08 -8.12
N ASP A 60 -9.37 6.52 -9.29
CA ASP A 60 -10.72 6.05 -9.61
C ASP A 60 -10.85 4.51 -9.48
N ARG A 61 -9.81 3.82 -9.01
CA ARG A 61 -9.86 2.35 -8.87
C ARG A 61 -10.84 1.96 -7.78
N ARG A 62 -11.70 0.99 -8.10
CA ARG A 62 -12.81 0.55 -7.24
C ARG A 62 -12.39 0.28 -5.80
N VAL A 63 -11.27 -0.40 -5.59
CA VAL A 63 -10.80 -0.69 -4.21
C VAL A 63 -10.49 0.58 -3.42
N LEU A 64 -10.16 1.68 -4.08
CA LEU A 64 -9.90 2.98 -3.46
C LEU A 64 -11.12 3.90 -3.47
N SER A 65 -12.12 3.67 -4.32
CA SER A 65 -13.25 4.59 -4.52
C SER A 65 -14.61 4.10 -4.02
N ALA A 66 -14.77 2.81 -3.74
CA ALA A 66 -16.07 2.23 -3.38
C ALA A 66 -15.99 1.25 -2.20
N TRP A 67 -17.11 1.10 -1.49
CA TRP A 67 -17.29 0.09 -0.44
C TRP A 67 -17.89 -1.20 -0.99
N GLU A 68 -17.60 -2.31 -0.33
CA GLU A 68 -18.22 -3.60 -0.60
C GLU A 68 -19.52 -3.79 0.18
N CYS A 69 -20.57 -4.26 -0.49
CA CYS A 69 -21.84 -4.63 0.14
C CYS A 69 -22.21 -6.12 -0.01
N CYS A 70 -21.51 -6.87 -0.86
CA CYS A 70 -21.74 -8.29 -1.14
C CYS A 70 -20.45 -9.00 -1.59
N ASP A 71 -20.51 -10.32 -1.75
CA ASP A 71 -19.35 -11.14 -2.16
C ASP A 71 -18.88 -10.80 -3.60
N ASP A 72 -19.79 -10.45 -4.52
CA ASP A 72 -19.39 -9.94 -5.84
C ASP A 72 -18.59 -8.63 -5.74
N CYS A 73 -18.92 -7.78 -4.77
CA CYS A 73 -18.14 -6.56 -4.54
C CYS A 73 -16.74 -6.88 -4.01
N ILE A 74 -16.60 -7.92 -3.18
CA ILE A 74 -15.32 -8.44 -2.70
C ILE A 74 -14.48 -8.91 -3.88
N ASP A 75 -15.07 -9.71 -4.77
CA ASP A 75 -14.36 -10.21 -5.95
C ASP A 75 -13.91 -9.11 -6.90
N ASN A 76 -14.78 -8.13 -7.14
CA ASN A 76 -14.43 -6.96 -7.94
C ASN A 76 -13.34 -6.10 -7.27
N ALA A 77 -13.33 -5.99 -5.94
CA ALA A 77 -12.26 -5.28 -5.21
C ALA A 77 -10.93 -6.02 -5.32
N LEU A 78 -10.94 -7.35 -5.21
CA LEU A 78 -9.76 -8.18 -5.39
C LEU A 78 -9.23 -8.15 -6.83
N ALA A 79 -10.11 -8.15 -7.82
CA ALA A 79 -9.73 -7.93 -9.22
C ALA A 79 -9.09 -6.55 -9.39
N SER A 80 -9.70 -5.50 -8.82
CA SER A 80 -9.12 -4.16 -8.81
C SER A 80 -7.73 -4.13 -8.15
N LEU A 81 -7.48 -4.89 -7.09
CA LEU A 81 -6.15 -4.98 -6.47
C LEU A 81 -5.11 -5.64 -7.37
N LYS A 82 -5.50 -6.66 -8.14
CA LYS A 82 -4.63 -7.29 -9.14
C LYS A 82 -4.27 -6.30 -10.25
N ASP A 83 -5.23 -5.51 -10.72
CA ASP A 83 -4.98 -4.47 -11.72
C ASP A 83 -4.04 -3.38 -11.20
N ILE A 84 -4.21 -2.95 -9.94
CA ILE A 84 -3.29 -2.02 -9.30
C ILE A 84 -1.89 -2.63 -9.22
N ARG A 85 -1.76 -3.89 -8.81
CA ARG A 85 -0.47 -4.58 -8.75
C ARG A 85 0.18 -4.68 -10.13
N GLN A 86 -0.56 -5.00 -11.18
CA GLN A 86 -0.02 -5.03 -12.54
C GLN A 86 0.49 -3.67 -12.96
N LEU A 87 -0.30 -2.61 -12.73
CA LEU A 87 0.13 -1.24 -13.01
C LEU A 87 1.41 -0.88 -12.26
N ILE A 88 1.51 -1.24 -10.97
CA ILE A 88 2.70 -0.98 -10.17
C ILE A 88 3.91 -1.67 -10.81
N VAL A 89 3.82 -2.95 -11.16
CA VAL A 89 4.92 -3.69 -11.79
C VAL A 89 5.32 -3.05 -13.13
N ASP A 90 4.35 -2.66 -13.96
CA ASP A 90 4.63 -2.00 -15.24
C ASP A 90 5.42 -0.70 -15.02
N LYS A 91 5.07 0.07 -13.97
CA LYS A 91 5.77 1.31 -13.62
C LYS A 91 7.12 1.09 -12.94
N GLU A 92 7.29 0.03 -12.16
CA GLU A 92 8.59 -0.39 -11.64
C GLU A 92 9.55 -0.77 -12.78
N VAL A 93 9.07 -1.48 -13.80
CA VAL A 93 9.86 -1.79 -15.01
C VAL A 93 10.23 -0.52 -15.75
N GLU A 94 9.30 0.42 -15.89
CA GLU A 94 9.58 1.72 -16.51
C GLU A 94 10.61 2.54 -15.72
N LEU A 95 10.71 2.34 -14.40
CA LEU A 95 11.69 2.95 -13.50
C LEU A 95 12.95 2.09 -13.32
N GLY A 96 13.23 1.12 -14.20
CA GLY A 96 14.30 0.15 -14.02
C GLY A 96 15.71 0.75 -13.82
N ASP A 97 15.97 1.96 -14.29
CA ASP A 97 17.21 2.73 -14.09
C ASP A 97 17.20 3.64 -12.83
N LEU A 98 16.06 3.72 -12.15
CA LEU A 98 15.78 4.59 -11.00
C LEU A 98 15.24 3.79 -9.80
N GLN A 99 15.72 2.56 -9.59
CA GLN A 99 15.25 1.66 -8.52
C GLN A 99 15.49 2.21 -7.11
N ASP A 100 16.49 3.07 -6.93
CA ASP A 100 16.75 3.78 -5.68
C ASP A 100 15.97 5.11 -5.58
N GLY A 101 15.06 5.40 -6.51
CA GLY A 101 14.29 6.63 -6.58
C GLY A 101 13.14 6.69 -5.57
N PRO A 102 12.72 7.90 -5.15
CA PRO A 102 11.57 8.08 -4.26
C PRO A 102 10.26 7.48 -4.78
N LEU A 103 10.01 7.51 -6.08
CA LEU A 103 8.79 6.92 -6.64
C LEU A 103 8.83 5.40 -6.56
N PHE A 104 9.96 4.79 -6.90
CA PHE A 104 10.14 3.33 -6.81
C PHE A 104 9.92 2.84 -5.37
N LEU A 105 10.43 3.59 -4.38
CA LEU A 105 10.22 3.29 -2.97
C LEU A 105 8.72 3.24 -2.59
N LEU A 106 7.92 4.19 -3.07
CA LEU A 106 6.48 4.25 -2.78
C LEU A 106 5.72 3.13 -3.52
N LEU A 107 6.10 2.83 -4.75
CA LEU A 107 5.54 1.72 -5.52
C LEU A 107 5.82 0.38 -4.84
N ASP A 108 7.04 0.15 -4.36
CA ASP A 108 7.39 -1.06 -3.62
C ASP A 108 6.65 -1.15 -2.27
N ALA A 109 6.40 0.00 -1.61
CA ALA A 109 5.55 0.02 -0.42
C ALA A 109 4.13 -0.46 -0.73
N MET A 110 3.50 0.08 -1.78
CA MET A 110 2.17 -0.35 -2.23
C MET A 110 2.16 -1.82 -2.63
N ALA A 111 3.14 -2.27 -3.42
CA ALA A 111 3.27 -3.66 -3.83
C ALA A 111 3.44 -4.61 -2.64
N THR A 112 4.22 -4.20 -1.64
CA THR A 112 4.43 -4.95 -0.40
C THR A 112 3.15 -5.03 0.41
N GLY A 113 2.43 -3.92 0.58
CA GLY A 113 1.12 -3.89 1.25
C GLY A 113 0.11 -4.81 0.58
N ILE A 114 -0.02 -4.73 -0.76
CA ILE A 114 -0.90 -5.61 -1.53
C ILE A 114 -0.49 -7.07 -1.36
N ARG A 115 0.80 -7.40 -1.44
CA ARG A 115 1.30 -8.77 -1.29
C ARG A 115 0.98 -9.35 0.09
N GLN A 116 1.19 -8.58 1.15
CA GLN A 116 0.91 -9.01 2.52
C GLN A 116 -0.60 -9.16 2.77
N PHE A 117 -1.41 -8.24 2.26
CA PHE A 117 -2.87 -8.39 2.29
C PHE A 117 -3.34 -9.62 1.52
N MET A 118 -2.86 -9.84 0.30
CA MET A 118 -3.20 -11.03 -0.49
C MET A 118 -2.77 -12.32 0.24
N THR A 119 -1.62 -12.31 0.92
CA THR A 119 -1.18 -13.44 1.76
C THR A 119 -2.13 -13.67 2.93
N PHE A 120 -2.53 -12.61 3.64
CA PHE A 120 -3.53 -12.67 4.70
C PHE A 120 -4.88 -13.19 4.17
N GLU A 121 -5.31 -12.69 3.03
CA GLU A 121 -6.56 -13.07 2.38
C GLU A 121 -6.53 -14.54 1.90
N GLU A 122 -5.40 -15.03 1.42
CA GLU A 122 -5.18 -16.45 1.12
C GLU A 122 -5.20 -17.33 2.37
N LEU A 123 -4.66 -16.84 3.50
CA LEU A 123 -4.77 -17.54 4.79
C LEU A 123 -6.22 -17.64 5.25
N LEU A 124 -7.03 -16.59 5.03
CA LEU A 124 -8.47 -16.62 5.25
C LEU A 124 -9.21 -17.60 4.31
N ARG A 125 -8.65 -17.91 3.13
CA ARG A 125 -9.22 -18.87 2.14
C ARG A 125 -8.84 -20.33 2.40
N ARG A 126 -7.74 -20.61 3.09
CA ARG A 126 -7.05 -21.92 3.04
C ARG A 126 -7.57 -23.01 3.97
N ASP A 127 -8.73 -22.82 4.61
CA ASP A 127 -9.19 -23.83 5.56
C ASP A 127 -9.97 -24.96 4.90
N SER A 128 -9.53 -26.20 5.14
CA SER A 128 -10.21 -27.43 4.72
C SER A 128 -9.91 -28.71 5.55
N GLY A 129 -10.14 -28.68 6.88
CA GLY A 129 -11.05 -29.64 7.54
C GLY A 129 -12.54 -29.33 7.27
N ALA A 130 -12.80 -28.22 6.56
CA ALA A 130 -13.83 -28.03 5.52
C ALA A 130 -13.42 -28.72 4.18
N PRO A 131 -14.27 -28.98 3.14
CA PRO A 131 -13.69 -29.02 1.74
C PRO A 131 -14.69 -28.81 0.54
N PRO A 132 -14.31 -28.67 -0.80
CA PRO A 132 -13.02 -28.50 -1.57
C PRO A 132 -13.03 -27.43 -2.76
N HIS A 133 -11.98 -27.05 -3.56
CA HIS A 133 -11.33 -27.75 -4.73
C HIS A 133 -10.11 -26.98 -5.39
N PRO A 134 -9.15 -27.63 -6.12
CA PRO A 134 -7.79 -27.15 -6.41
C PRO A 134 -7.51 -26.45 -7.77
N ARG A 135 -8.46 -25.80 -8.43
CA ARG A 135 -8.16 -25.03 -9.67
C ARG A 135 -9.12 -23.87 -9.94
N PHE A 136 -9.54 -23.19 -8.87
CA PHE A 136 -10.68 -22.25 -8.80
C PHE A 136 -12.05 -22.95 -8.71
N GLY A 137 -12.99 -22.29 -8.03
CA GLY A 137 -14.41 -22.68 -7.92
C GLY A 137 -14.85 -22.90 -6.48
N GLU A 138 -15.71 -22.12 -5.82
CA GLU A 138 -16.34 -20.79 -6.00
C GLU A 138 -16.86 -20.43 -4.57
N PHE A 139 -16.82 -19.16 -4.16
CA PHE A 139 -16.76 -18.65 -2.76
C PHE A 139 -17.79 -19.16 -1.71
N HIS A 140 -17.34 -19.45 -0.46
CA HIS A 140 -18.13 -19.90 0.72
C HIS A 140 -17.57 -19.41 2.11
N ARG A 141 -17.57 -18.11 2.46
CA ARG A 141 -16.90 -17.63 3.71
C ARG A 141 -17.84 -17.40 4.92
N PRO A 142 -17.50 -17.88 6.14
CA PRO A 142 -18.18 -17.57 7.40
C PRO A 142 -18.19 -16.06 7.78
N PRO A 143 -19.15 -15.58 8.61
CA PRO A 143 -19.29 -14.15 8.96
C PRO A 143 -18.07 -13.50 9.63
N ASP A 144 -17.36 -14.24 10.48
CA ASP A 144 -16.12 -13.83 11.15
C ASP A 144 -14.97 -13.66 10.15
N ILE A 145 -14.85 -14.58 9.19
CA ILE A 145 -13.88 -14.48 8.09
C ILE A 145 -14.19 -13.27 7.19
N ARG A 146 -15.47 -13.01 6.93
CA ARG A 146 -15.90 -11.82 6.18
C ARG A 146 -15.55 -10.53 6.94
N GLN A 147 -15.74 -10.50 8.25
CA GLN A 147 -15.38 -9.34 9.08
C GLN A 147 -13.86 -9.10 9.05
N ALA A 148 -13.07 -10.14 9.27
CA ALA A 148 -11.60 -10.07 9.20
C ALA A 148 -11.09 -9.61 7.82
N TYR A 149 -11.75 -10.04 6.74
CA TYR A 149 -11.47 -9.54 5.40
C TYR A 149 -11.70 -8.02 5.30
N PHE A 150 -12.86 -7.53 5.75
CA PHE A 150 -13.18 -6.10 5.66
C PHE A 150 -12.24 -5.24 6.51
N ASP A 151 -11.90 -5.68 7.72
CA ASP A 151 -10.96 -4.97 8.58
C ASP A 151 -9.55 -4.95 7.96
N GLY A 152 -9.11 -6.06 7.39
CA GLY A 152 -7.83 -6.12 6.66
C GLY A 152 -7.82 -5.24 5.40
N LEU A 153 -8.94 -5.18 4.67
CA LEU A 153 -9.08 -4.36 3.49
C LEU A 153 -9.07 -2.87 3.83
N GLU A 154 -9.68 -2.47 4.95
CA GLU A 154 -9.64 -1.10 5.46
C GLU A 154 -8.21 -0.64 5.74
N VAL A 155 -7.44 -1.51 6.40
CA VAL A 155 -6.02 -1.26 6.69
C VAL A 155 -5.21 -1.13 5.40
N LEU A 156 -5.47 -1.98 4.39
CA LEU A 156 -4.83 -1.86 3.07
C LEU A 156 -5.23 -0.58 2.33
N ARG A 157 -6.51 -0.21 2.32
CA ARG A 157 -6.97 1.05 1.71
C ARG A 157 -6.29 2.25 2.32
N GLY A 158 -6.20 2.26 3.64
CA GLY A 158 -5.45 3.27 4.37
C GLY A 158 -3.99 3.33 3.93
N HIS A 159 -3.34 2.17 3.77
CA HIS A 159 -1.96 2.10 3.31
C HIS A 159 -1.80 2.66 1.88
N LEU A 160 -2.62 2.18 0.94
CA LEU A 160 -2.56 2.58 -0.46
C LEU A 160 -2.91 4.06 -0.67
N SER A 161 -3.92 4.57 0.04
CA SER A 161 -4.31 5.98 -0.03
C SER A 161 -3.19 6.90 0.44
N ARG A 162 -2.54 6.58 1.56
CA ARG A 162 -1.40 7.37 2.06
C ARG A 162 -0.20 7.32 1.13
N CYS A 163 0.13 6.15 0.57
CA CYS A 163 1.12 6.03 -0.49
C CYS A 163 0.75 6.92 -1.70
N LEU A 164 -0.49 6.86 -2.16
CA LEU A 164 -0.97 7.65 -3.29
C LEU A 164 -0.88 9.15 -3.02
N GLY A 165 -1.17 9.59 -1.79
CA GLY A 165 -0.95 10.97 -1.36
C GLY A 165 0.52 11.39 -1.43
N GLN A 166 1.46 10.52 -1.03
CA GLN A 166 2.89 10.79 -1.19
C GLN A 166 3.33 10.81 -2.67
N ILE A 167 2.75 9.95 -3.51
CA ILE A 167 2.99 9.96 -4.97
C ILE A 167 2.44 11.25 -5.60
N ALA A 168 1.30 11.76 -5.13
CA ALA A 168 0.76 13.04 -5.59
C ALA A 168 1.70 14.22 -5.29
N LEU A 169 2.40 14.19 -4.14
CA LEU A 169 3.46 15.17 -3.85
C LEU A 169 4.62 15.09 -4.86
N ILE A 170 5.06 13.89 -5.23
CA ILE A 170 6.06 13.70 -6.31
C ILE A 170 5.54 14.27 -7.64
N ALA A 171 4.28 13.98 -7.97
CA ALA A 171 3.64 14.41 -9.21
C ALA A 171 3.45 15.94 -9.31
N GLY A 172 3.52 16.66 -8.18
CA GLY A 172 3.10 18.05 -8.07
C GLY A 172 1.59 18.22 -8.27
N MET A 173 0.81 17.24 -7.81
CA MET A 173 -0.65 17.18 -7.94
C MET A 173 -1.31 17.27 -6.56
N PRO A 174 -2.55 17.76 -6.47
CA PRO A 174 -3.35 17.59 -5.26
C PRO A 174 -3.50 16.11 -4.90
N ALA A 175 -3.54 15.82 -3.60
CA ALA A 175 -3.87 14.47 -3.13
C ALA A 175 -5.29 14.09 -3.61
N PRO A 176 -5.50 12.86 -4.09
CA PRO A 176 -6.84 12.42 -4.49
C PRO A 176 -7.80 12.47 -3.29
N ALA A 177 -8.95 13.10 -3.51
CA ALA A 177 -10.01 13.26 -2.51
C ALA A 177 -11.34 12.63 -2.96
N ASP A 178 -11.33 11.90 -4.07
CA ASP A 178 -12.53 11.28 -4.62
C ASP A 178 -12.93 10.01 -3.85
N GLY A 179 -14.23 9.81 -3.65
CA GLY A 179 -14.79 8.60 -3.06
C GLY A 179 -14.35 8.38 -1.61
N ILE A 180 -13.92 7.17 -1.28
CA ILE A 180 -13.54 6.81 0.10
C ILE A 180 -12.09 7.18 0.44
N ILE A 181 -11.29 7.61 -0.55
CA ILE A 181 -9.87 7.96 -0.39
C ILE A 181 -9.69 9.07 0.64
N GLU A 182 -10.60 10.06 0.64
CA GLU A 182 -10.59 11.20 1.55
C GLU A 182 -10.55 10.76 3.03
N ASN A 183 -11.24 9.66 3.37
CA ASN A 183 -11.31 9.14 4.74
C ASN A 183 -9.97 8.61 5.28
N TYR A 184 -8.98 8.41 4.41
CA TYR A 184 -7.68 7.84 4.75
C TYR A 184 -6.53 8.85 4.69
N GLN A 185 -6.85 10.11 4.36
CA GLN A 185 -5.87 11.18 4.39
C GLN A 185 -5.45 11.49 5.83
N GLY A 186 -4.19 11.90 6.00
CA GLY A 186 -3.62 12.22 7.31
C GLY A 186 -2.53 11.25 7.77
N PRO A 187 -2.24 11.19 9.08
CA PRO A 187 -1.10 10.44 9.60
C PRO A 187 -1.24 8.94 9.36
N TRP A 188 -0.10 8.25 9.29
CA TRP A 188 -0.03 6.80 9.25
C TRP A 188 -0.60 6.20 10.54
N GLN A 189 -1.48 5.20 10.42
CA GLN A 189 -1.97 4.40 11.55
C GLN A 189 -0.85 3.42 11.98
N LEU A 190 0.04 3.87 12.85
CA LEU A 190 1.29 3.16 13.17
C LEU A 190 1.05 1.76 13.76
N GLU A 191 -0.09 1.54 14.40
CA GLU A 191 -0.50 0.27 14.99
C GLU A 191 -0.63 -0.84 13.92
N ALA A 192 -0.91 -0.46 12.67
CA ALA A 192 -1.02 -1.34 11.52
C ALA A 192 0.34 -1.80 10.96
N TYR A 193 1.45 -1.35 11.53
CA TYR A 193 2.80 -1.65 11.05
C TYR A 193 3.64 -2.34 12.13
N ARG A 194 4.55 -3.21 11.72
CA ARG A 194 5.62 -3.69 12.59
C ARG A 194 6.63 -2.57 12.80
N GLU A 195 6.95 -2.28 14.04
CA GLU A 195 7.94 -1.28 14.37
C GLU A 195 9.32 -1.76 13.89
N PRO A 196 10.05 -0.97 13.09
CA PRO A 196 11.39 -1.35 12.66
C PRO A 196 12.35 -1.33 13.86
N PRO A 197 13.38 -2.18 13.89
CA PRO A 197 14.39 -2.14 14.93
C PRO A 197 15.02 -0.74 15.03
N LYS A 198 15.27 -0.29 16.26
CA LYS A 198 15.97 0.97 16.52
C LYS A 198 17.38 0.85 15.92
N LEU A 199 17.76 1.80 15.09
CA LEU A 199 19.13 1.88 14.59
C LEU A 199 20.07 2.05 15.79
N ALA A 200 21.19 1.32 15.81
CA ALA A 200 22.26 1.58 16.75
C ALA A 200 22.70 3.04 16.58
N ALA A 201 22.93 3.74 17.70
CA ALA A 201 23.48 5.09 17.65
C ALA A 201 24.79 5.07 16.86
N PRO A 202 25.08 6.08 16.02
CA PRO A 202 26.37 6.17 15.37
C PRO A 202 27.47 6.14 16.43
N PRO A 203 28.62 5.48 16.18
CA PRO A 203 29.75 5.53 17.09
C PRO A 203 30.09 7.01 17.33
N ARG A 204 30.18 7.39 18.60
CA ARG A 204 30.68 8.72 18.97
C ARG A 204 32.15 8.76 18.55
N GLU A 205 32.46 9.55 17.55
CA GLU A 205 33.84 9.97 17.25
C GLU A 205 34.38 10.87 18.37
#